data_AF-A0A955UJD0-F1
#
_entry.id   AF-A0A955UJD0-F1
#
_cell.length_a   1.000
_cell.length_b   1.000
_cell.length_c   1.000
_cell.angle_alpha   90.00
_cell.angle_beta   90.00
_cell.angle_gamma   90.00
#
_symmetry.space_group_name_H-M   'P 1'
#
loop_
_entity.id
_entity.type
_entity.pdbx_description
1 polymer ?
#
loop_
_entity_poly.entity_id
_entity_poly.type
_entity_poly.pdbx_seq_one_letter_code
_entity_poly.pdbx_strand_id
1 'polypeptide(L)'
;MGDISFGVVLSVGGLAAGGISVGGLSLGILSLAGVSLGIWSVGGLALGLFAVGGGAIAVWAAEGGLAVACEYAIGGLALGRHANTDVARAYLASSPFFDVALRAMRHARWLPLLAAVVPIGLALSRWSRRKRTAD
;
A
#
# COMPACT_ATOMS: atom_id res chain seq x y z
N MET A 1 3.16 21.66 11.59
CA MET A 1 3.27 20.31 11.01
C MET A 1 2.02 20.10 10.19
N GLY A 2 2.15 20.22 8.86
CA GLY A 2 1.00 20.22 7.96
C GLY A 2 0.43 18.82 7.83
N ASP A 3 -0.82 18.64 8.27
CA ASP A 3 -1.52 17.37 8.10
C ASP A 3 -1.84 17.10 6.62
N ILE A 4 -1.82 18.14 5.77
CA ILE A 4 -2.17 18.07 4.36
C ILE A 4 -1.08 18.76 3.52
N SER A 5 -0.54 18.04 2.53
CA SER A 5 0.41 18.54 1.56
C SER A 5 -0.15 18.34 0.15
N PHE A 6 -0.04 19.38 -0.69
CA PHE A 6 -0.36 19.31 -2.11
C PHE A 6 0.91 19.67 -2.89
N GLY A 7 1.37 18.74 -3.72
CA GLY A 7 2.59 18.94 -4.52
C GLY A 7 2.35 18.45 -5.93
N VAL A 8 2.60 19.29 -6.94
CA VAL A 8 2.43 18.89 -8.34
C VAL A 8 3.36 17.71 -8.69
N VAL A 9 4.59 17.74 -8.16
CA VAL A 9 5.62 16.74 -8.46
C VAL A 9 5.89 15.82 -7.27
N LEU A 10 6.12 16.38 -6.08
CA LEU A 10 6.44 15.62 -4.87
C LEU A 10 5.69 16.20 -3.67
N SER A 11 4.96 15.35 -2.96
CA SER A 11 4.18 15.73 -1.77
C SER A 11 4.50 14.78 -0.62
N VAL A 12 4.89 15.35 0.53
CA VAL A 12 5.21 14.59 1.75
C VAL A 12 4.37 15.14 2.90
N GLY A 13 3.56 14.30 3.51
CA GLY A 13 2.67 14.73 4.59
C GLY A 13 1.82 13.59 5.16
N GLY A 14 1.04 13.88 6.21
CA GLY A 14 0.07 12.91 6.73
C GLY A 14 -0.96 12.54 5.66
N LEU A 15 -1.49 13.55 4.97
CA LEU A 15 -2.38 13.48 3.82
C LEU A 15 -1.71 14.17 2.63
N ALA A 16 -1.21 13.41 1.67
CA ALA A 16 -0.41 13.92 0.55
C ALA A 16 -1.11 13.72 -0.78
N ALA A 17 -1.29 14.78 -1.57
CA ALA A 17 -1.87 14.69 -2.91
C ALA A 17 -0.92 15.28 -3.95
N GLY A 18 -0.54 14.48 -4.95
CA GLY A 18 0.45 14.91 -5.94
C GLY A 18 0.81 13.89 -7.00
N GLY A 19 1.72 14.24 -7.92
CA GLY A 19 2.26 13.28 -8.89
C GLY A 19 2.95 12.10 -8.20
N ILE A 20 3.91 12.40 -7.33
CA ILE A 20 4.55 11.47 -6.40
C ILE A 20 4.16 11.88 -4.98
N SER A 21 3.46 11.01 -4.25
CA SER A 21 2.99 11.30 -2.91
C SER A 21 3.49 10.25 -1.90
N VAL A 22 4.05 10.73 -0.79
CA VAL A 22 4.58 9.90 0.30
C VAL A 22 3.93 10.31 1.61
N GLY A 23 3.23 9.39 2.29
CA GLY A 23 2.48 9.77 3.48
C GLY A 23 1.78 8.67 4.25
N GLY A 24 0.88 9.05 5.16
CA GLY A 24 -0.03 8.12 5.82
C GLY A 24 -1.21 7.75 4.93
N LEU A 25 -1.84 8.78 4.34
CA LEU A 25 -2.84 8.69 3.28
C LEU A 25 -2.30 9.47 2.07
N SER A 26 -2.17 8.82 0.91
CA SER A 26 -1.65 9.50 -0.28
C SER A 26 -2.48 9.26 -1.53
N LEU A 27 -2.68 10.32 -2.31
CA LEU A 27 -3.37 10.35 -3.59
C LEU A 27 -2.35 10.77 -4.66
N GLY A 28 -2.16 9.97 -5.71
CA GLY A 28 -1.22 10.35 -6.75
C GLY A 28 -1.08 9.39 -7.91
N ILE A 29 -0.19 9.69 -8.85
CA ILE A 29 0.16 8.76 -9.93
C ILE A 29 1.03 7.64 -9.37
N LEU A 30 2.04 8.03 -8.58
CA LEU A 30 2.90 7.16 -7.78
C LEU A 30 2.66 7.46 -6.31
N SER A 31 2.10 6.50 -5.59
CA SER A 31 1.59 6.71 -4.24
C SER A 31 2.23 5.72 -3.27
N LEU A 32 3.00 6.22 -2.29
CA LEU A 32 3.74 5.46 -1.29
C LEU A 32 3.20 5.81 0.10
N ALA A 33 2.26 5.03 0.62
CA ALA A 33 1.66 5.33 1.92
C ALA A 33 1.12 4.11 2.67
N GLY A 34 0.73 4.33 3.93
CA GLY A 34 -0.07 3.34 4.67
C GLY A 34 -1.37 3.02 3.95
N VAL A 35 -2.07 4.05 3.48
CA VAL A 35 -3.23 3.95 2.58
C VAL A 35 -2.92 4.76 1.32
N SER A 36 -2.77 4.09 0.19
CA SER A 36 -2.35 4.70 -1.07
C SER A 36 -3.40 4.53 -2.15
N LEU A 37 -3.79 5.63 -2.79
CA LEU A 37 -4.64 5.66 -3.98
C LEU A 37 -3.83 6.19 -5.16
N GLY A 38 -3.75 5.43 -6.25
CA GLY A 38 -3.05 5.89 -7.45
C GLY A 38 -3.02 4.92 -8.61
N ILE A 39 -2.35 5.30 -9.70
CA ILE A 39 -2.15 4.37 -10.83
C ILE A 39 -1.18 3.27 -10.41
N TRP A 40 -0.07 3.68 -9.81
CA TRP A 40 0.98 2.84 -9.25
C TRP A 40 1.00 3.04 -7.73
N SER A 41 0.44 2.08 -7.01
CA SER A 41 0.15 2.21 -5.59
C SER A 41 0.96 1.20 -4.77
N VAL A 42 1.72 1.70 -3.81
CA VAL A 42 2.56 0.88 -2.92
C VAL A 42 2.21 1.22 -1.47
N GLY A 43 1.80 0.24 -0.67
CA GLY A 43 1.34 0.56 0.68
C GLY A 43 0.84 -0.56 1.56
N GLY A 44 0.33 -0.21 2.75
CA GLY A 44 -0.37 -1.15 3.63
C GLY A 44 -1.72 -1.56 3.03
N LEU A 45 -2.52 -0.57 2.63
CA LEU A 45 -3.74 -0.70 1.86
C LEU A 45 -3.59 0.11 0.57
N ALA A 46 -3.38 -0.58 -0.55
CA ALA A 46 -3.05 0.02 -1.83
C ALA A 46 -4.21 -0.17 -2.82
N LEU A 47 -4.78 0.93 -3.31
CA LEU A 47 -5.82 0.95 -4.32
C LEU A 47 -5.27 1.55 -5.62
N GLY A 48 -5.44 0.85 -6.75
CA GLY A 48 -4.95 1.41 -8.01
C GLY A 48 -5.15 0.59 -9.28
N LEU A 49 -4.39 0.95 -10.32
CA LEU A 49 -4.30 0.14 -11.53
C LEU A 49 -3.32 -1.02 -11.33
N PHE A 50 -2.19 -0.71 -10.69
CA PHE A 50 -1.18 -1.62 -10.18
C PHE A 50 -1.01 -1.37 -8.68
N ALA A 51 -1.21 -2.39 -7.85
CA ALA A 51 -1.13 -2.27 -6.39
C ALA A 51 -0.20 -3.31 -5.79
N VAL A 52 0.71 -2.89 -4.89
CA VAL A 52 1.58 -3.78 -4.13
C VAL A 52 1.47 -3.44 -2.65
N GLY A 53 1.12 -4.41 -1.80
CA GLY A 53 0.89 -4.10 -0.39
C GLY A 53 0.41 -5.22 0.53
N GLY A 54 0.05 -4.87 1.76
CA GLY A 54 -0.59 -5.81 2.70
C GLY A 54 -1.99 -6.20 2.25
N GLY A 55 -2.81 -5.20 1.90
CA GLY A 55 -4.10 -5.31 1.24
C GLY A 55 -4.08 -4.51 -0.06
N ALA A 56 -3.87 -5.20 -1.18
CA ALA A 56 -3.79 -4.61 -2.50
C ALA A 56 -5.10 -4.86 -3.26
N ILE A 57 -5.73 -3.79 -3.73
CA ILE A 57 -6.88 -3.85 -4.64
C ILE A 57 -6.48 -3.12 -5.92
N ALA A 58 -6.39 -3.86 -7.01
CA ALA A 58 -6.02 -3.31 -8.31
C ALA A 58 -7.03 -3.69 -9.38
N VAL A 59 -7.14 -2.90 -10.44
CA VAL A 59 -7.94 -3.33 -11.60
C VAL A 59 -7.16 -4.35 -12.43
N TRP A 60 -5.88 -4.09 -12.70
CA TRP A 60 -5.07 -4.92 -13.58
C TRP A 60 -4.23 -5.95 -12.82
N ALA A 61 -3.30 -5.49 -11.97
CA ALA A 61 -2.44 -6.39 -11.23
C ALA A 61 -2.25 -5.99 -9.77
N ALA A 62 -2.50 -6.93 -8.86
CA ALA A 62 -2.33 -6.77 -7.42
C ALA A 62 -1.37 -7.82 -6.86
N GLU A 63 -0.43 -7.36 -6.03
CA GLU A 63 0.45 -8.25 -5.27
C GLU A 63 0.41 -7.94 -3.78
N GLY A 64 0.20 -8.94 -2.93
CA GLY A 64 0.12 -8.68 -1.50
C GLY A 64 -0.27 -9.82 -0.58
N GLY A 65 -0.48 -9.50 0.70
CA GLY A 65 -1.05 -10.46 1.66
C GLY A 65 -2.49 -10.82 1.28
N LEU A 66 -3.32 -9.80 1.11
CA LEU A 66 -4.64 -9.84 0.48
C LEU A 66 -4.53 -9.13 -0.87
N ALA A 67 -4.69 -9.86 -1.97
CA ALA A 67 -4.58 -9.33 -3.32
C ALA A 67 -5.90 -9.52 -4.07
N VAL A 68 -6.57 -8.43 -4.40
CA VAL A 68 -7.81 -8.44 -5.19
C VAL A 68 -7.52 -7.73 -6.51
N ALA A 69 -7.60 -8.45 -7.62
CA ALA A 69 -7.53 -7.84 -8.93
C ALA A 69 -8.49 -8.45 -9.93
N CYS A 70 -8.99 -7.67 -10.88
CA CYS A 70 -9.84 -8.25 -11.91
C CYS A 70 -9.04 -9.22 -12.79
N GLU A 71 -7.77 -8.92 -13.06
CA GLU A 71 -6.96 -9.66 -14.01
C GLU A 71 -5.89 -10.54 -13.38
N TYR A 72 -4.86 -9.97 -12.77
CA TYR A 72 -3.72 -10.70 -12.18
C TYR A 72 -3.62 -10.44 -10.68
N ALA A 73 -3.84 -11.46 -9.86
CA ALA A 73 -3.74 -11.34 -8.40
C ALA A 73 -2.74 -12.35 -7.87
N ILE A 74 -1.69 -11.89 -7.16
CA ILE A 74 -0.70 -12.78 -6.53
C ILE A 74 -0.59 -12.42 -5.06
N GLY A 75 -0.66 -13.42 -4.18
CA GLY A 75 -0.63 -13.14 -2.77
C GLY A 75 -0.97 -14.30 -1.87
N GLY A 76 -1.11 -14.02 -0.58
CA GLY A 76 -1.59 -14.99 0.41
C GLY A 76 -3.06 -15.36 0.16
N LEU A 77 -3.92 -14.35 0.01
CA LEU A 77 -5.31 -14.49 -0.41
C LEU A 77 -5.51 -13.71 -1.72
N ALA A 78 -5.47 -14.42 -2.85
CA ALA A 78 -5.61 -13.83 -4.18
C ALA A 78 -7.04 -14.04 -4.74
N LEU A 79 -7.69 -12.96 -5.17
CA LEU A 79 -9.01 -12.97 -5.79
C LEU A 79 -8.95 -12.25 -7.14
N GLY A 80 -9.22 -12.98 -8.23
CA GLY A 80 -9.16 -12.44 -9.59
C GLY A 80 -9.25 -13.49 -10.68
N ARG A 81 -9.31 -13.04 -11.95
CA ARG A 81 -9.38 -13.93 -13.11
C ARG A 81 -8.16 -14.86 -13.20
N HIS A 82 -6.98 -14.34 -12.87
CA HIS A 82 -5.73 -15.10 -12.76
C HIS A 82 -5.16 -14.96 -11.34
N ALA A 83 -5.79 -15.62 -10.39
CA ALA A 83 -5.34 -15.68 -9.00
C ALA A 83 -4.24 -16.73 -8.81
N ASN A 84 -3.05 -16.31 -8.37
CA ASN A 84 -1.89 -17.15 -8.03
C ASN A 84 -1.50 -18.19 -9.11
N THR A 85 -1.67 -17.83 -10.38
CA THR A 85 -1.27 -18.67 -11.52
C THR A 85 0.15 -18.36 -11.99
N ASP A 86 0.79 -19.31 -12.68
CA ASP A 86 2.14 -19.13 -13.22
C ASP A 86 2.21 -18.02 -14.26
N VAL A 87 1.13 -17.80 -15.02
CA VAL A 87 1.03 -16.70 -16.00
C VAL A 87 1.07 -15.34 -15.30
N ALA A 88 0.34 -15.20 -14.19
CA ALA A 88 0.40 -13.98 -13.38
C ALA A 88 1.83 -13.75 -12.86
N ARG A 89 2.49 -14.81 -12.36
CA ARG A 89 3.85 -14.72 -11.83
C ARG A 89 4.87 -14.35 -12.90
N ALA A 90 4.74 -14.91 -14.11
CA ALA A 90 5.59 -14.55 -15.24
C ALA A 90 5.40 -13.10 -15.67
N TYR A 91 4.16 -12.59 -15.65
CA TYR A 91 3.86 -11.18 -15.96
C TYR A 91 4.41 -10.21 -14.91
N LEU A 92 4.31 -10.58 -13.63
CA LEU A 92 4.90 -9.78 -12.55
C LEU A 92 6.44 -9.80 -12.62
N ALA A 93 7.04 -10.95 -12.89
CA ALA A 93 8.49 -11.10 -13.02
C ALA A 93 9.08 -10.38 -14.24
N SER A 94 8.32 -10.23 -15.33
CA SER A 94 8.75 -9.47 -16.51
C SER A 94 8.67 -7.95 -16.30
N SER A 95 7.92 -7.49 -15.29
CA SER A 95 7.64 -6.09 -15.07
C SER A 95 8.66 -5.42 -14.14
N PRO A 96 9.47 -4.44 -14.62
CA PRO A 96 10.52 -3.82 -13.82
C PRO A 96 9.98 -3.02 -12.62
N PHE A 97 8.74 -2.54 -12.68
CA PHE A 97 8.09 -1.88 -11.54
C PHE A 97 7.86 -2.84 -10.38
N PHE A 98 7.29 -4.02 -10.64
CA PHE A 98 7.05 -5.02 -9.60
C PHE A 98 8.37 -5.50 -9.02
N ASP A 99 9.38 -5.68 -9.87
CA ASP A 99 10.72 -6.07 -9.45
C ASP A 99 11.39 -5.02 -8.55
N VAL A 100 11.31 -3.73 -8.91
CA VAL A 100 11.82 -2.61 -8.08
C VAL A 100 11.00 -2.47 -6.80
N ALA A 101 9.67 -2.55 -6.88
CA ALA A 101 8.78 -2.48 -5.73
C ALA A 101 9.04 -3.63 -4.76
N LEU A 102 9.17 -4.88 -5.25
CA LEU A 102 9.50 -6.04 -4.43
C LEU A 102 10.92 -5.98 -3.89
N ARG A 103 11.91 -5.52 -4.67
CA ARG A 103 13.29 -5.34 -4.16
C ARG A 103 13.33 -4.28 -3.07
N ALA A 104 12.62 -3.18 -3.25
CA ALA A 104 12.45 -2.13 -2.24
C ALA A 104 11.75 -2.70 -0.98
N MET A 105 10.66 -3.47 -1.15
CA MET A 105 9.97 -4.14 -0.05
C MET A 105 10.81 -5.23 0.63
N ARG A 106 11.65 -5.95 -0.11
CA ARG A 106 12.53 -7.00 0.40
C ARG A 106 13.67 -6.42 1.24
N HIS A 107 14.22 -5.26 0.86
CA HIS A 107 15.13 -4.48 1.71
C HIS A 107 14.39 -3.87 2.90
N ALA A 108 13.12 -3.49 2.70
CA ALA A 108 12.22 -3.11 3.77
C ALA A 108 11.61 -4.33 4.50
N ARG A 109 12.28 -5.48 4.69
CA ARG A 109 11.79 -6.49 5.67
C ARG A 109 12.01 -6.05 7.11
N TRP A 110 12.99 -5.17 7.37
CA TRP A 110 13.29 -4.67 8.72
C TRP A 110 12.56 -3.36 9.08
N LEU A 111 12.26 -2.49 8.10
CA LEU A 111 11.66 -1.17 8.33
C LEU A 111 10.14 -1.16 8.70
N PRO A 112 9.26 -1.93 8.04
CA PRO A 112 7.82 -1.92 8.29
C PRO A 112 7.41 -2.78 9.48
N LEU A 113 8.27 -3.68 9.98
CA LEU A 113 8.07 -4.30 11.30
C LEU A 113 8.05 -3.22 12.40
N LEU A 114 8.96 -2.25 12.32
CA LEU A 114 8.98 -1.11 13.24
C LEU A 114 7.86 -0.10 12.93
N ALA A 115 7.57 0.15 11.64
CA ALA A 115 6.58 1.15 11.25
C ALA A 115 5.11 0.67 11.35
N ALA A 116 4.82 -0.63 11.40
CA ALA A 116 3.46 -1.17 11.53
C ALA A 116 3.04 -1.38 13.01
N VAL A 117 3.96 -1.81 13.88
CA VAL A 117 3.66 -2.07 15.30
C VAL A 117 3.38 -0.76 16.05
N VAL A 118 4.10 0.31 15.75
CA VAL A 118 4.00 1.60 16.45
C VAL A 118 2.63 2.29 16.25
N PRO A 119 2.09 2.48 15.02
CA PRO A 119 0.81 3.17 14.84
C PRO A 119 -0.39 2.31 15.24
N ILE A 120 -0.34 0.97 15.09
CA ILE A 120 -1.39 0.06 15.57
C ILE A 120 -1.44 0.08 17.10
N GLY A 121 -0.29 0.09 17.78
CA GLY A 121 -0.20 0.27 19.23
C GLY A 121 -0.70 1.65 19.69
N LEU A 122 -0.45 2.71 18.92
CA LEU A 122 -0.93 4.06 19.23
C LEU A 122 -2.45 4.22 18.99
N ALA A 123 -3.00 3.57 17.96
CA ALA A 123 -4.44 3.59 17.68
C ALA A 123 -5.22 2.78 18.72
N LEU A 124 -4.74 1.58 19.10
CA LEU A 124 -5.36 0.76 20.14
C LEU A 124 -5.25 1.40 21.53
N SER A 125 -4.13 2.04 21.84
CA SER A 125 -3.99 2.77 23.12
C SER A 125 -4.88 4.02 23.19
N ARG A 126 -5.16 4.69 22.06
CA ARG A 126 -6.13 5.80 22.00
C ARG A 126 -7.57 5.34 22.12
N TRP A 127 -7.94 4.21 21.52
CA TRP A 127 -9.28 3.65 21.66
C TRP A 127 -9.54 3.09 23.06
N SER A 128 -8.54 2.48 23.70
CA SER A 128 -8.65 1.98 25.08
C SER A 128 -8.85 3.09 26.11
N ARG A 129 -8.25 4.28 25.91
CA ARG A 129 -8.44 5.43 26.80
C ARG A 129 -9.84 6.03 26.73
N ARG A 130 -10.52 5.97 25.57
CA ARG A 130 -11.92 6.46 25.43
C ARG A 130 -12.93 5.61 26.20
N LYS A 131 -12.65 4.32 26.41
CA LYS A 131 -13.55 3.43 27.16
C LYS A 131 -13.46 3.59 28.68
N ARG A 132 -12.43 4.24 29.22
CA ARG A 132 -12.24 4.42 30.68
C ARG A 132 -12.83 5.71 31.26
N THR A 133 -13.33 6.61 30.42
CA THR A 133 -13.96 7.88 30.84
C THR A 133 -15.49 7.86 30.67
N ALA A 134 -16.06 6.69 30.37
CA ALA A 134 -17.50 6.48 30.22
C ALA A 134 -18.09 5.59 31.33
N ASP A 135 -17.28 5.25 32.35
CA ASP A 135 -17.69 4.61 33.61
C ASP A 135 -17.52 5.62 34.76
#